data_AF-A0A952PCS5-F1
#
_entry.id   AF-A0A952PCS5-F1
#
_cell.length_a   1.000
_cell.length_b   1.000
_cell.length_c   1.000
_cell.angle_alpha   90.00
_cell.angle_beta   90.00
_cell.angle_gamma   90.00
#
_symmetry.space_group_name_H-M   'P 1'
#
loop_
_entity.id
_entity.type
_entity.pdbx_description
1 polymer ?
#
loop_
_entity_poly.entity_id
_entity_poly.type
_entity_poly.pdbx_seq_one_letter_code
_entity_poly.pdbx_strand_id
1 'polypeptide(L)' 'MITIEILKRISEIVNIEALTKKSGLNSNTIRQKINRGTELNIKESIGLTKTLKEYCNLINQPD' A
#
# COMPACT_ATOMS: atom_id res chain seq x y z
N MET A 1 7.16 8.18 -3.17
CA MET A 1 6.26 7.19 -3.81
C MET A 1 6.74 5.81 -3.40
N ILE A 2 5.84 4.88 -3.07
CA ILE A 2 6.20 3.54 -2.62
C ILE A 2 6.59 2.63 -3.80
N THR A 3 7.63 1.82 -3.63
CA THR A 3 8.06 0.81 -4.61
C THR A 3 7.47 -0.55 -4.28
N ILE A 4 7.55 -1.52 -5.21
CA ILE A 4 7.06 -2.88 -4.95
C ILE A 4 7.83 -3.56 -3.81
N GLU A 5 9.13 -3.30 -3.67
CA GLU A 5 9.96 -3.86 -2.59
C GLU A 5 9.52 -3.36 -1.22
N ILE A 6 9.26 -2.05 -1.09
CA ILE A 6 8.76 -1.47 0.15
C ILE A 6 7.37 -2.04 0.45
N LEU A 7 6.49 -2.11 -0.55
CA LEU A 7 5.15 -2.65 -0.39
C LEU A 7 5.17 -4.13 0.04
N LYS A 8 6.11 -4.92 -0.47
CA LYS A 8 6.31 -6.32 -0.07
C LYS A 8 6.66 -6.42 1.42
N ARG A 9 7.58 -5.60 1.92
CA ARG A 9 7.90 -5.56 3.37
C ARG A 9 6.70 -5.12 4.21
N ILE A 10 5.94 -4.12 3.76
CA ILE A 10 4.73 -3.69 4.44
C ILE A 10 3.67 -4.80 4.46
N SER A 11 3.59 -5.62 3.41
CA SER A 11 2.61 -6.72 3.34
C SER A 11 2.81 -7.81 4.38
N GLU A 12 4.00 -7.90 4.99
CA GLU A 12 4.31 -8.85 6.07
C GLU A 12 3.71 -8.43 7.41
N ILE A 13 3.41 -7.14 7.58
CA ILE A 13 2.92 -6.55 8.84
C ILE A 13 1.51 -5.94 8.73
N VAL A 14 1.08 -5.59 7.51
CA VAL A 14 -0.20 -4.91 7.26
C VAL A 14 -1.06 -5.74 6.32
N ASN A 15 -2.36 -5.80 6.61
CA ASN A 15 -3.34 -6.39 5.71
C ASN A 15 -3.47 -5.56 4.41
N ILE A 16 -2.84 -6.04 3.34
CA ILE A 16 -2.87 -5.43 2.00
C ILE A 16 -4.29 -5.29 1.44
N GLU A 17 -5.22 -6.18 1.80
CA GLU A 17 -6.58 -6.11 1.30
C GLU A 17 -7.33 -4.89 1.83
N ALA A 18 -7.16 -4.59 3.12
CA ALA A 18 -7.71 -3.38 3.72
C ALA A 18 -7.05 -2.12 3.15
N LEU A 19 -5.73 -2.16 2.97
CA LEU A 19 -4.96 -1.04 2.41
C LEU A 19 -5.43 -0.70 0.99
N THR A 20 -5.47 -1.70 0.11
CA THR A 20 -5.88 -1.55 -1.29
C THR A 20 -7.32 -1.12 -1.44
N LYS A 21 -8.24 -1.66 -0.63
CA LYS A 21 -9.65 -1.23 -0.58
C LYS A 21 -9.77 0.26 -0.24
N LYS A 22 -9.02 0.74 0.76
CA LYS A 22 -9.01 2.16 1.15
C LYS A 22 -8.38 3.06 0.08
N SER A 23 -7.38 2.56 -0.64
CA SER A 23 -6.76 3.27 -1.78
C SER A 23 -7.58 3.22 -3.08
N GLY A 24 -8.72 2.49 -3.13
CA GLY A 24 -9.49 2.29 -4.35
C GLY A 24 -8.81 1.41 -5.39
N LEU A 25 -7.87 0.55 -4.97
CA LEU A 25 -7.09 -0.34 -5.82
C LEU A 25 -7.61 -1.78 -5.73
N ASN A 26 -7.43 -2.54 -6.81
CA ASN A 26 -7.77 -3.95 -6.83
C ASN A 26 -6.76 -4.76 -6.00
N SER A 27 -7.23 -5.36 -4.91
CA SER A 27 -6.41 -6.15 -3.97
C SER A 27 -5.71 -7.33 -4.65
N ASN A 28 -6.40 -8.03 -5.54
CA ASN A 28 -5.84 -9.18 -6.27
C ASN A 28 -4.70 -8.75 -7.20
N THR A 29 -4.86 -7.63 -7.91
CA THR A 29 -3.81 -7.09 -8.78
C THR A 29 -2.56 -6.76 -7.96
N ILE A 30 -2.72 -6.03 -6.85
CA ILE A 30 -1.59 -5.65 -6.00
C ILE A 30 -0.94 -6.87 -5.35
N ARG A 31 -1.73 -7.84 -4.88
CA ARG A 31 -1.20 -9.10 -4.31
C ARG A 31 -0.40 -9.89 -5.36
N GLN A 32 -0.88 -9.98 -6.60
CA GLN A 32 -0.12 -10.61 -7.69
C GLN A 32 1.19 -9.88 -7.98
N LYS A 33 1.18 -8.54 -7.99
CA LYS A 33 2.40 -7.74 -8.19
C LYS A 33 3.41 -7.96 -7.07
N ILE A 34 2.95 -8.01 -5.81
CA ILE A 34 3.82 -8.27 -4.65
C ILE A 34 4.46 -9.66 -4.78
N ASN A 35 3.66 -10.68 -5.10
CA ASN A 35 4.15 -12.05 -5.24
C ASN A 35 5.15 -12.20 -6.39
N ARG A 36 4.91 -11.52 -7.51
CA ARG A 36 5.77 -11.56 -8.71
C ARG A 36 6.94 -10.57 -8.65
N GLY A 37 6.98 -9.66 -7.67
CA GLY A 37 7.96 -8.57 -7.62
C GLY A 37 7.84 -7.58 -8.78
N THR A 38 6.64 -7.42 -9.36
CA THR A 38 6.42 -6.57 -10.53
C THR A 38 6.16 -5.12 -10.11
N GLU A 39 6.64 -4.16 -10.90
CA GLU A 39 6.50 -2.75 -10.58
C GLU A 39 5.04 -2.28 -10.41
N LEU A 40 4.87 -1.34 -9.48
CA LEU A 40 3.65 -0.57 -9.33
C LEU A 40 3.60 0.50 -10.42
N ASN A 41 2.43 0.71 -11.01
CA ASN A 41 2.25 1.88 -11.86
C ASN A 41 2.17 3.15 -10.99
N ILE A 42 2.28 4.31 -11.64
CA ILE A 42 2.29 5.62 -10.96
C ILE A 42 1.03 5.81 -10.10
N LYS A 43 -0.16 5.42 -10.59
CA LYS A 43 -1.43 5.57 -9.87
C LYS A 43 -1.49 4.68 -8.62
N GLU A 44 -1.07 3.42 -8.75
CA GLU A 44 -1.01 2.46 -7.64
C GLU A 44 -0.04 2.95 -6.56
N SER A 45 1.16 3.38 -6.95
CA SER A 45 2.17 3.86 -6.02
C SER A 45 1.71 5.13 -5.29
N ILE A 46 1.11 6.10 -6.00
CA ILE A 46 0.56 7.31 -5.37
C ILE A 46 -0.58 6.95 -4.41
N GLY A 47 -1.54 6.11 -4.85
CA GLY A 47 -2.69 5.72 -4.05
C GLY A 47 -2.30 5.04 -2.74
N LEU A 48 -1.41 4.05 -2.81
CA LEU A 48 -0.89 3.35 -1.62
C LEU A 48 -0.10 4.29 -0.71
N THR A 49 0.75 5.16 -1.29
CA THR A 49 1.52 6.14 -0.51
C THR A 49 0.59 7.07 0.28
N LYS A 50 -0.47 7.58 -0.36
CA LYS A 50 -1.43 8.48 0.27
C LYS A 50 -2.14 7.77 1.44
N THR A 51 -2.65 6.57 1.20
CA THR A 51 -3.37 5.81 2.22
C THR A 51 -2.46 5.43 3.40
N LEU A 52 -1.22 5.03 3.15
CA LEU A 52 -0.26 4.76 4.22
C LEU A 52 0.03 6.00 5.06
N LYS A 53 0.21 7.17 4.42
CA LYS A 53 0.39 8.44 5.14
C LYS A 53 -0.82 8.79 6.00
N GLU A 54 -2.03 8.59 5.51
CA GLU A 54 -3.25 8.81 6.30
C GLU A 54 -3.25 7.93 7.55
N TYR A 55 -2.92 6.64 7.43
CA TYR A 55 -2.82 5.75 8.60
C TYR A 55 -1.72 6.18 9.58
N CYS A 56 -0.53 6.53 9.09
CA CYS A 56 0.55 6.99 9.97
C CYS A 56 0.21 8.32 10.66
N ASN A 57 -0.52 9.21 10.00
CA ASN A 57 -0.93 10.48 10.59
C ASN A 57 -1.97 10.31 11.70
N LEU A 58 -2.84 9.28 11.63
CA LEU A 58 -3.76 8.96 12.72
C LEU A 58 -3.03 8.55 14.01
N ILE A 59 -1.84 7.97 13.88
CA ILE A 59 -1.01 7.58 15.04
C ILE A 59 -0.30 8.81 15.65
N ASN A 60 -0.04 9.86 14.87
CA ASN A 60 0.72 11.04 15.29
C ASN A 60 -0.16 12.20 15.76
N GLN A 61 -1.46 12.00 15.98
CA GLN A 61 -2.29 13.03 16.61
C GLN A 61 -2.07 12.94 18.13
N PRO A 62 -1.48 13.97 18.77
CA PRO A 62 -1.45 14.03 20.23
C PRO A 62 -2.89 14.14 20.73
N ASP A 63 -3.23 13.31 21.74
CA ASP A 63 -4.48 13.41 22.51
C ASP A 63 -4.73 14.83 23.04
#